data_AF-A0A355S1X5-F1
#
_entry.id   AF-A0A355S1X5-F1
#
_cell.length_a   1.000
_cell.length_b   1.000
_cell.length_c   1.000
_cell.angle_alpha   90.00
_cell.angle_beta   90.00
_cell.angle_gamma   90.00
#
_symmetry.space_group_name_H-M   'P 1'
#
loop_
_entity.id
_entity.type
_entity.pdbx_description
1 polymer ?
#
loop_
_entity_poly.entity_id
_entity_poly.type
_entity_poly.pdbx_seq_one_letter_code
_entity_poly.pdbx_strand_id
1 'polypeptide(L)'
;ESIWETTKLVWQHGKLNVDRIGALAVGIILSLMAGLDIFEMMGFETSFPILGEILTGVLISRGANFMHDILGSIGSIYTKNKGLK
;
A
#
# COMPACT_ATOMS: atom_id res chain seq x y z
N GLU A 1 13.99 18.58 -17.33
CA GLU A 1 13.37 19.65 -16.50
C GLU A 1 11.92 19.34 -16.08
N SER A 2 11.10 18.73 -16.95
CA SER A 2 9.67 18.47 -16.69
C SER A 2 9.35 17.50 -15.54
N ILE A 3 10.27 16.58 -15.21
CA ILE A 3 10.11 15.65 -14.09
C ILE A 3 10.28 16.39 -12.75
N TRP A 4 11.22 17.32 -12.69
CA TRP A 4 11.51 18.11 -11.49
C TRP A 4 10.35 19.07 -11.15
N GLU A 5 9.75 19.69 -12.17
CA GLU A 5 8.54 20.52 -12.03
C GLU A 5 7.34 19.70 -11.52
N THR A 6 7.12 18.51 -12.08
CA THR A 6 6.01 17.63 -11.67
C THR A 6 6.16 17.15 -10.22
N THR A 7 7.38 16.85 -9.79
CA THR A 7 7.67 16.47 -8.39
C THR A 7 7.44 17.64 -7.41
N LYS A 8 7.76 18.87 -7.83
CA LYS A 8 7.57 20.07 -6.99
C LYS A 8 6.09 20.40 -6.76
N LEU A 9 5.22 20.10 -7.73
CA LEU A 9 3.77 20.28 -7.62
C LEU A 9 3.11 19.34 -6.58
N VAL A 10 3.69 18.15 -6.38
CA VAL A 10 3.25 17.22 -5.31
C VAL A 10 3.63 17.77 -3.93
N TRP A 11 4.77 18.46 -3.82
CA TRP A 11 5.24 19.08 -2.58
C TRP A 11 4.48 20.35 -2.19
N GLN A 12 4.03 21.15 -3.17
CA GLN A 12 3.35 22.42 -2.90
C GLN A 12 1.91 22.27 -2.35
N HIS A 13 1.32 21.07 -2.41
CA HIS A 13 0.04 20.79 -1.76
C HIS A 13 0.22 20.46 -0.26
N GLY A 14 0.90 21.36 0.46
CA GLY A 14 1.26 21.30 1.89
C GLY A 14 0.10 21.23 2.90
N LYS A 15 -0.96 20.49 2.59
CA LYS A 15 -1.87 19.86 3.55
C LYS A 15 -1.46 18.40 3.74
N LEU A 16 -0.19 18.14 4.03
CA LEU A 16 0.17 16.89 4.69
C LEU A 16 -0.42 16.99 6.10
N ASN A 17 -1.68 16.58 6.20
CA ASN A 17 -2.42 16.58 7.44
C ASN A 17 -1.63 15.73 8.43
N VAL A 18 -1.35 16.24 9.63
CA VAL A 18 -0.59 15.50 10.65
C VAL A 18 -1.24 14.14 10.91
N ASP A 19 -2.57 14.08 10.78
CA ASP A 19 -3.36 12.83 10.81
C ASP A 19 -2.91 11.78 9.78
N ARG A 20 -2.53 12.19 8.56
CA ARG A 20 -2.05 11.27 7.51
C ARG A 20 -0.65 10.76 7.80
N ILE A 21 0.22 11.62 8.32
CA ILE A 21 1.57 11.20 8.72
C ILE A 21 1.49 10.27 9.94
N GLY A 22 0.60 10.57 10.90
CA GLY A 22 0.31 9.71 12.04
C GLY A 22 -0.26 8.36 11.62
N ALA A 23 -1.25 8.34 10.73
CA ALA A 23 -1.80 7.09 10.18
C ALA A 23 -0.75 6.27 9.42
N LEU A 24 0.17 6.92 8.70
CA LEU A 24 1.29 6.28 8.01
C LEU A 24 2.28 5.67 8.99
N ALA A 25 2.69 6.41 10.01
CA ALA A 25 3.57 5.90 11.04
C ALA A 25 2.94 4.71 11.79
N VAL A 26 1.67 4.83 12.19
CA VAL A 26 0.94 3.75 12.86
C VAL A 26 0.81 2.54 11.93
N GLY A 27 0.43 2.71 10.67
CA GLY A 27 0.30 1.62 9.70
C GLY A 27 1.59 0.85 9.50
N ILE A 28 2.72 1.55 9.35
CA ILE A 28 4.05 0.94 9.22
C ILE A 28 4.42 0.18 10.50
N ILE A 29 4.29 0.80 11.68
CA ILE A 29 4.59 0.13 12.96
C ILE A 29 3.74 -1.13 13.12
N LEU A 30 2.44 -1.05 12.82
CA LEU A 30 1.51 -2.17 12.95
C LEU A 30 1.87 -3.32 12.00
N SER A 31 2.25 -3.01 10.75
CA SER A 31 2.69 -4.02 9.78
C SER A 31 3.98 -4.71 10.19
N LEU A 32 4.97 -3.97 10.70
CA LEU A 32 6.24 -4.51 11.18
C LEU A 32 6.04 -5.36 12.46
N MET A 33 5.19 -4.89 13.39
CA MET A 33 4.89 -5.64 14.61
C MET A 33 4.11 -6.92 14.34
N ALA A 34 3.23 -6.91 13.35
CA ALA A 34 2.42 -8.06 12.99
C ALA A 34 3.10 -8.99 11.97
N GLY A 35 4.25 -8.60 11.40
CA GLY A 35 4.89 -9.33 10.30
C GLY A 35 3.97 -9.46 9.07
N LEU A 36 3.18 -8.42 8.79
CA LEU A 36 2.22 -8.44 7.70
C LEU A 36 2.90 -8.06 6.39
N ASP A 37 3.08 -9.03 5.50
CA ASP A 37 3.49 -8.82 4.12
C ASP A 37 2.40 -9.32 3.16
N ILE A 38 1.61 -8.39 2.62
CA ILE A 38 0.57 -8.72 1.63
C ILE A 38 1.21 -9.21 0.31
N PHE A 39 2.43 -8.78 -0.03
CA PHE A 39 3.11 -9.22 -1.24
C PHE A 39 3.51 -10.69 -1.14
N GLU A 40 4.06 -11.09 0.00
CA GLU A 40 4.33 -12.50 0.30
C GLU A 40 3.03 -13.32 0.28
N MET A 41 1.96 -12.83 0.92
CA MET A 41 0.63 -13.47 0.90
C MET A 41 0.04 -13.63 -0.51
N MET A 42 0.37 -12.73 -1.44
CA MET A 42 -0.05 -12.80 -2.84
C MET A 42 0.84 -13.72 -3.69
N GLY A 43 1.91 -14.28 -3.13
CA GLY A 43 2.85 -15.16 -3.82
C GLY A 43 3.93 -14.40 -4.61
N PHE A 44 4.16 -13.12 -4.32
CA PHE A 44 5.34 -12.41 -4.81
C PHE A 44 6.50 -12.69 -3.86
N GLU A 45 7.52 -13.39 -4.34
CA GLU A 45 8.80 -13.51 -3.62
C GLU A 45 9.55 -12.17 -3.69
N THR A 46 9.24 -11.27 -2.76
CA THR A 46 9.99 -10.05 -2.55
C THR A 46 11.37 -10.43 -1.98
N SER A 47 12.47 -10.11 -2.68
CA SER A 47 13.84 -10.38 -2.18
C SER A 47 14.19 -9.65 -0.87
N PHE A 48 13.34 -8.75 -0.40
CA PHE A 48 13.50 -7.99 0.84
C PHE A 48 12.18 -7.99 1.63
N PRO A 49 12.00 -8.89 2.62
CA PRO A 49 10.76 -9.01 3.40
C PRO A 49 10.39 -7.71 4.13
N ILE A 50 11.38 -6.96 4.59
CA ILE A 50 11.19 -5.65 5.24
C ILE A 50 10.53 -4.63 4.30
N LEU A 51 10.80 -4.70 2.98
CA LEU A 51 10.15 -3.80 2.02
C LEU A 51 8.67 -4.15 1.86
N GLY A 52 8.32 -5.43 1.87
CA GLY A 52 6.93 -5.88 1.78
C GLY A 52 6.11 -5.49 3.00
N GLU A 53 6.68 -5.60 4.20
CA GLU A 53 6.05 -5.13 5.43
C GLU A 53 5.83 -3.61 5.43
N ILE A 54 6.85 -2.81 5.09
CA ILE A 54 6.72 -1.34 5.04
C ILE A 54 5.67 -0.92 4.00
N LEU A 55 5.67 -1.53 2.82
CA LEU A 55 4.68 -1.25 1.79
C LEU A 55 3.28 -1.62 2.29
N THR A 56 3.13 -2.78 2.94
CA THR A 56 1.87 -3.20 3.56
C THR A 56 1.39 -2.17 4.59
N GLY A 57 2.27 -1.67 5.44
CA GLY A 57 1.95 -0.61 6.38
C GLY A 57 1.52 0.70 5.73
N VAL A 58 2.14 1.09 4.61
CA VAL A 58 1.72 2.24 3.80
C VAL A 58 0.34 1.99 3.19
N LEU A 59 0.05 0.79 2.69
CA LEU A 59 -1.27 0.42 2.17
C LEU A 59 -2.34 0.50 3.27
N ILE A 60 -2.05 -0.05 4.45
CA ILE A 60 -2.95 -0.01 5.62
C ILE A 60 -3.19 1.43 6.09
N SER A 61 -2.19 2.30 6.03
CA SER A 61 -2.32 3.71 6.44
C SER A 61 -3.34 4.51 5.63
N ARG A 62 -3.69 4.04 4.43
CA ARG A 62 -4.73 4.63 3.58
C ARG A 62 -6.14 4.29 4.06
N GLY A 63 -6.27 3.36 5.00
CA GLY A 63 -7.49 2.95 5.66
C GLY A 63 -8.20 1.77 4.99
N ALA A 64 -9.23 1.28 5.67
CA ALA A 64 -10.00 0.09 5.26
C ALA A 64 -10.64 0.23 3.87
N ASN A 65 -11.00 1.44 3.44
CA ASN A 65 -11.58 1.67 2.11
C ASN A 65 -10.60 1.29 0.99
N PHE A 66 -9.34 1.72 1.10
CA PHE A 66 -8.33 1.40 0.10
C PHE A 66 -7.96 -0.09 0.12
N MET A 67 -7.87 -0.69 1.31
CA MET A 67 -7.65 -2.12 1.45
C MET A 67 -8.80 -2.95 0.87
N HIS A 68 -10.05 -2.52 1.10
CA HIS A 68 -11.23 -3.17 0.54
C HIS A 68 -11.23 -3.14 -1.00
N ASP A 69 -10.90 -1.99 -1.59
CA ASP A 69 -10.82 -1.83 -3.05
C ASP A 69 -9.73 -2.73 -3.65
N ILE A 70 -8.55 -2.80 -3.02
CA ILE A 70 -7.45 -3.67 -3.45
C ILE A 70 -7.87 -5.14 -3.37
N LEU A 71 -8.36 -5.58 -2.21
CA LEU A 71 -8.75 -6.98 -2.00
C LEU A 71 -9.92 -7.37 -2.90
N GLY A 72 -10.89 -6.48 -3.11
CA GLY A 72 -12.00 -6.68 -4.04
C GLY A 72 -11.54 -6.79 -5.49
N SER A 73 -10.63 -5.92 -5.93
CA SER A 73 -10.04 -5.97 -7.27
C SER A 73 -9.26 -7.27 -7.49
N ILE A 74 -8.45 -7.67 -6.51
CA ILE A 74 -7.70 -8.92 -6.53
C ILE A 74 -8.65 -10.12 -6.60
N GLY A 75 -9.64 -10.19 -5.70
CA GLY A 75 -10.64 -11.26 -5.68
C GLY A 75 -11.43 -11.37 -6.98
N SER A 76 -11.76 -10.23 -7.60
CA SER A 76 -12.40 -10.17 -8.92
C SER A 76 -11.50 -10.74 -10.02
N ILE A 77 -10.20 -10.41 -10.04
CA ILE A 77 -9.23 -10.95 -11.00
C ILE A 77 -9.06 -12.47 -10.81
N TYR A 78 -8.95 -12.95 -9.58
CA TYR A 78 -8.89 -14.39 -9.27
C TYR A 78 -10.15 -15.12 -9.73
N THR A 79 -11.33 -14.56 -9.47
CA THR A 79 -12.62 -15.16 -9.87
C THR A 79 -12.77 -15.17 -11.40
N LYS A 80 -12.39 -14.09 -12.08
CA LYS A 80 -12.39 -14.00 -13.55
C LYS A 80 -11.46 -15.03 -14.19
N ASN A 81 -10.28 -15.29 -13.61
CA ASN A 81 -9.37 -16.33 -14.09
C ASN A 81 -9.92 -17.76 -13.86
N LYS A 82 -10.66 -17.99 -12.76
CA LYS A 82 -11.28 -19.29 -12.48
C LYS A 82 -12.51 -19.59 -13.36
N GLY A 83 -13.27 -18.58 -13.76
CA GLY A 83 -14.41 -18.70 -14.68
C GLY A 83 -14.04 -18.80 -16.16
N LEU A 84 -12.75 -18.71 -16.49
CA LEU A 84 -12.19 -18.94 -17.84
C LEU A 84 -11.61 -20.36 -18.01
N LYS A 85 -11.82 -21.25 -17.03
CA LYS A 85 -11.57 -22.70 -17.16
C LYS A 85 -12.86 -23.47 -17.42
#